data_AF-A0A0S8CF84-F1
#
_entry.id   AF-A0A0S8CF84-F1
#
_cell.length_a   1.000
_cell.length_b   1.000
_cell.length_c   1.000
_cell.angle_alpha   90.00
_cell.angle_beta   90.00
_cell.angle_gamma   90.00
#
_symmetry.space_group_name_H-M   'P 1'
#
loop_
_entity.id
_entity.type
_entity.pdbx_description
1 polymer ?
#
loop_
_entity_poly.entity_id
_entity_poly.type
_entity_poly.pdbx_seq_one_letter_code
_entity_poly.pdbx_strand_id
1 'polypeptide(L)'
;PDDYGNMDYITSWAQSLIVAEILRLAVENAGYDVLAKGGEEAWQAVETQGIQKLNNFDVGGLHGPVSYSPGDNRLSKSVRLFQIQSGEIVPITDWIEAPVVKYEEFDWFGQ
;
A
#
# COMPACT_ATOMS: atom_id res chain seq x y z
N PRO A 1 24.07 -2.16 1.08
CA PRO A 1 23.58 -3.32 0.30
C PRO A 1 23.82 -3.05 -1.18
N ASP A 2 24.10 -4.09 -1.98
CA ASP A 2 24.47 -3.91 -3.39
C ASP A 2 23.31 -3.34 -4.24
N ASP A 3 22.06 -3.48 -3.76
CA ASP A 3 20.85 -2.95 -4.40
C ASP A 3 20.45 -1.53 -3.90
N TYR A 4 21.36 -0.80 -3.26
CA TYR A 4 21.09 0.56 -2.81
C TYR A 4 20.74 1.48 -4.01
N GLY A 5 19.53 2.03 -4.02
CA GLY A 5 19.00 2.84 -5.13
C GLY A 5 18.14 2.06 -6.13
N ASN A 6 17.97 0.75 -5.95
CA ASN A 6 16.98 -0.02 -6.70
C ASN A 6 15.57 0.27 -6.15
N MET A 7 14.67 0.70 -7.03
CA MET A 7 13.26 0.98 -6.67
C MET A 7 12.52 -0.29 -6.22
N ASP A 8 12.90 -1.48 -6.72
CA ASP A 8 12.30 -2.76 -6.32
C ASP A 8 12.57 -3.07 -4.83
N TYR A 9 13.72 -2.63 -4.31
CA TYR A 9 14.05 -2.77 -2.90
C TYR A 9 13.11 -1.93 -2.03
N ILE A 10 12.84 -0.69 -2.44
CA ILE A 10 11.92 0.23 -1.75
C ILE A 10 10.50 -0.32 -1.76
N THR A 11 10.02 -0.80 -2.91
CA THR A 11 8.69 -1.40 -3.04
C THR A 11 8.54 -2.64 -2.14
N SER A 12 9.54 -3.52 -2.15
CA SER A 12 9.53 -4.74 -1.33
C SER A 12 9.54 -4.43 0.17
N TRP A 13 10.29 -3.41 0.59
CA TRP A 13 10.31 -2.96 1.98
C TRP A 13 8.93 -2.39 2.38
N ALA A 14 8.39 -1.44 1.62
CA ALA A 14 7.09 -0.85 1.91
C ALA A 14 5.98 -1.91 1.97
N GLN A 15 5.93 -2.83 1.00
CA GLN A 15 4.99 -3.95 1.00
C GLN A 15 5.11 -4.80 2.28
N SER A 16 6.33 -5.10 2.71
CA SER A 16 6.56 -5.93 3.91
C SER A 16 6.05 -5.23 5.18
N LEU A 17 6.21 -3.90 5.28
CA LEU A 17 5.66 -3.12 6.39
C LEU A 17 4.12 -3.16 6.40
N ILE A 18 3.49 -3.04 5.23
CA ILE A 18 2.01 -3.12 5.11
C ILE A 18 1.52 -4.51 5.53
N VAL A 19 2.17 -5.58 5.07
CA VAL A 19 1.80 -6.95 5.45
C VAL A 19 1.96 -7.17 6.95
N ALA A 20 3.05 -6.68 7.54
CA ALA A 20 3.25 -6.75 8.98
C ALA A 20 2.14 -6.03 9.75
N GLU A 21 1.73 -4.85 9.31
CA GLU A 21 0.63 -4.10 9.93
C GLU A 21 -0.72 -4.81 9.77
N ILE A 22 -1.01 -5.36 8.58
CA ILE A 22 -2.22 -6.17 8.33
C ILE A 22 -2.28 -7.33 9.33
N LEU A 23 -1.17 -8.06 9.51
CA LEU A 23 -1.11 -9.18 10.43
C LEU A 23 -1.21 -8.73 11.90
N ARG A 24 -0.59 -7.61 12.27
CA ARG A 24 -0.72 -7.02 13.60
C ARG A 24 -2.17 -6.69 13.92
N LEU A 25 -2.88 -6.01 13.01
CA LEU A 25 -4.29 -5.67 13.13
C LEU A 25 -5.17 -6.93 13.20
N ALA A 26 -4.91 -7.92 12.34
CA ALA A 26 -5.66 -9.16 12.34
C ALA A 26 -5.49 -9.94 13.67
N VAL A 27 -4.27 -10.03 14.21
CA VAL A 27 -4.03 -10.63 15.54
C VAL A 27 -4.71 -9.83 16.65
N GLU A 28 -4.64 -8.51 16.61
CA GLU A 28 -5.27 -7.62 17.60
C GLU A 28 -6.79 -7.82 17.66
N ASN A 29 -7.43 -8.04 16.51
CA ASN A 29 -8.88 -8.05 16.39
C ASN A 29 -9.51 -9.46 16.35
N ALA A 30 -8.78 -10.49 15.90
CA ALA A 30 -9.26 -11.87 15.80
C ALA A 30 -8.52 -12.85 16.72
N GLY A 31 -7.35 -12.47 17.25
CA GLY A 31 -6.51 -13.31 18.09
C GLY A 31 -5.53 -14.21 17.30
N TYR A 32 -4.40 -14.53 17.94
CA TYR A 32 -3.34 -15.36 17.34
C TYR A 32 -3.85 -16.76 16.97
N ASP A 33 -4.66 -17.39 17.84
CA ASP A 33 -5.11 -18.77 17.64
C ASP A 33 -6.01 -18.96 16.41
N VAL A 34 -6.75 -17.91 16.01
CA VAL A 34 -7.54 -17.92 14.77
C VAL A 34 -6.61 -17.95 13.56
N LEU A 35 -5.61 -17.07 13.55
CA LEU A 35 -4.65 -16.96 12.44
C LEU A 35 -3.73 -18.18 12.34
N ALA A 36 -3.23 -18.68 13.47
CA ALA A 36 -2.26 -19.77 13.53
C ALA A 36 -2.80 -21.12 13.02
N LYS A 37 -4.13 -21.33 13.08
CA LYS A 37 -4.78 -22.53 12.53
C LYS A 37 -4.77 -22.57 11.00
N GLY A 38 -4.63 -21.41 10.34
CA GLY A 38 -4.78 -21.30 8.90
C GLY A 38 -6.21 -21.63 8.44
N GLY A 39 -6.36 -21.90 7.14
CA GLY A 39 -7.66 -22.21 6.53
C GLY A 39 -8.53 -20.99 6.29
N GLU A 40 -9.79 -21.23 5.93
CA GLU A 40 -10.74 -20.20 5.48
C GLU A 40 -10.97 -19.11 6.53
N GLU A 41 -11.16 -19.50 7.81
CA GLU A 41 -11.38 -18.56 8.91
C GLU A 41 -10.18 -17.61 9.11
N ALA A 42 -8.96 -18.12 9.01
CA ALA A 42 -7.75 -17.30 9.10
C ALA A 42 -7.65 -16.31 7.93
N TRP A 43 -7.97 -16.73 6.71
CA TRP A 43 -7.98 -15.84 5.54
C TRP A 43 -9.04 -14.74 5.65
N GLN A 44 -10.25 -15.10 6.09
CA GLN A 44 -11.32 -14.14 6.34
C GLN A 44 -10.96 -13.15 7.45
N ALA A 45 -10.25 -13.60 8.49
CA ALA A 45 -9.74 -12.74 9.54
C ALA A 45 -8.67 -11.77 9.02
N VAL A 46 -7.70 -12.23 8.23
CA VAL A 46 -6.69 -11.36 7.61
C VAL A 46 -7.34 -10.28 6.73
N GLU A 47 -8.34 -10.64 5.94
CA GLU A 47 -9.06 -9.68 5.11
C GLU A 47 -9.88 -8.69 5.96
N THR A 48 -10.82 -9.18 6.76
CA THR A 48 -11.81 -8.32 7.45
C THR A 48 -11.27 -7.60 8.68
N GLN A 49 -10.29 -8.20 9.36
CA GLN A 49 -9.71 -7.69 10.61
C GLN A 49 -8.31 -7.10 10.43
N GLY A 50 -7.65 -7.38 9.31
CA GLY A 50 -6.36 -6.78 8.95
C GLY A 50 -6.51 -5.73 7.85
N ILE A 51 -6.66 -6.19 6.60
CA ILE A 51 -6.69 -5.34 5.40
C ILE A 51 -7.76 -4.26 5.52
N GLN A 52 -9.01 -4.65 5.80
CA GLN A 52 -10.14 -3.73 5.82
C GLN A 52 -10.11 -2.72 6.99
N LYS A 53 -9.25 -2.95 7.98
CA LYS A 53 -9.04 -2.06 9.13
C LYS A 53 -7.82 -1.14 8.99
N LEU A 54 -7.06 -1.24 7.90
CA LEU A 54 -6.00 -0.28 7.59
C LEU A 54 -6.59 1.13 7.50
N ASN A 55 -6.04 2.04 8.30
CA ASN A 55 -6.45 3.43 8.34
C ASN A 55 -5.22 4.33 8.53
N ASN A 56 -4.81 4.99 7.45
CA ASN A 56 -3.74 5.97 7.43
C ASN A 56 -2.40 5.42 7.97
N PHE A 57 -2.07 4.17 7.63
CA PHE A 57 -0.81 3.57 8.05
C PHE A 57 0.37 4.19 7.29
N ASP A 58 1.34 4.72 8.05
CA ASP A 58 2.58 5.29 7.51
C ASP A 58 3.66 4.23 7.40
N VAL A 59 4.14 4.00 6.18
CA VAL A 59 5.24 3.10 5.85
C VAL A 59 6.62 3.78 5.98
N GLY A 60 6.75 4.72 6.92
CA GLY A 60 7.98 5.49 7.12
C GLY A 60 8.31 6.43 5.96
N GLY A 61 7.28 6.94 5.27
CA GLY A 61 7.45 7.87 4.14
C GLY A 61 7.99 7.26 2.84
N LEU A 62 8.09 5.93 2.73
CA LEU A 62 8.52 5.25 1.49
C LEU A 62 7.52 5.41 0.35
N HIS A 63 6.22 5.44 0.67
CA HIS A 63 5.15 5.90 -0.20
C HIS A 63 4.04 6.55 0.65
N GLY A 64 2.96 7.01 0.01
CA GLY A 64 1.86 7.64 0.72
C GLY A 64 1.06 6.68 1.60
N PRO A 65 0.35 7.21 2.61
CA PRO A 65 -0.29 6.41 3.64
C PRO A 65 -1.32 5.43 3.07
N VAL A 66 -1.52 4.34 3.81
CA VAL A 66 -2.28 3.18 3.37
C VAL A 66 -3.60 3.09 4.15
N SER A 67 -4.71 3.09 3.42
CA SER A 67 -6.06 2.98 3.98
C SER A 67 -6.93 2.08 3.12
N TYR A 68 -7.72 1.21 3.74
CA TYR A 68 -8.76 0.51 3.00
C TYR A 68 -9.96 1.42 2.72
N SER A 69 -10.60 1.24 1.56
CA SER A 69 -11.87 1.86 1.23
C SER A 69 -12.80 0.77 0.68
N PRO A 70 -14.05 0.64 1.15
CA PRO A 70 -14.99 -0.33 0.61
C PRO A 70 -15.14 -0.18 -0.90
N GLY A 71 -14.90 -1.26 -1.65
CA GLY A 71 -14.97 -1.27 -3.12
C GLY A 71 -13.73 -0.76 -3.86
N ASP A 72 -12.65 -0.41 -3.15
CA ASP A 72 -11.40 0.04 -3.75
C ASP A 72 -10.18 -0.59 -3.03
N ASN A 73 -9.64 -1.65 -3.64
CA ASN A 73 -8.57 -2.48 -3.08
C ASN A 73 -7.15 -1.93 -3.34
N ARG A 74 -7.00 -0.69 -3.84
CA ARG A 74 -5.67 -0.12 -4.15
C ARG A 74 -4.85 0.23 -2.90
N LEU A 75 -5.52 0.38 -1.75
CA LEU A 75 -4.98 0.76 -0.43
C LEU A 75 -4.26 2.13 -0.37
N SER A 76 -3.23 2.34 -1.18
CA SER A 76 -2.56 3.63 -1.36
C SER A 76 -3.05 4.28 -2.65
N LYS A 77 -3.46 5.55 -2.56
CA LYS A 77 -4.02 6.32 -3.69
C LYS A 77 -3.28 7.64 -3.88
N SER A 78 -2.10 7.80 -3.28
CA SER A 78 -1.37 9.07 -3.34
C SER A 78 -0.04 8.92 -4.06
N VAL A 79 0.32 9.98 -4.75
CA VAL A 79 1.59 10.12 -5.47
C VAL A 79 2.35 11.33 -4.92
N ARG A 80 3.65 11.37 -5.18
CA ARG A 80 4.49 12.53 -4.90
C ARG A 80 5.18 12.93 -6.19
N LEU A 81 5.14 14.21 -6.51
CA LEU A 81 5.79 14.73 -7.70
C LEU A 81 7.23 15.09 -7.37
N PHE A 82 8.13 14.65 -8.23
CA PHE A 82 9.54 14.95 -8.16
C PHE A 82 9.96 15.71 -9.42
N GLN A 83 10.85 16.68 -9.23
CA GLN A 83 11.48 17.43 -10.31
C GLN A 83 12.98 17.30 -10.18
N ILE A 84 13.67 17.10 -11.32
CA ILE A 84 15.13 17.17 -11.34
C ILE A 84 15.53 18.64 -11.26
N GLN A 85 16.24 19.02 -10.20
CA GLN A 85 16.78 20.37 -10.01
C GLN A 85 18.29 20.26 -9.80
N SER A 86 19.07 20.89 -10.69
CA SER A 86 20.54 20.86 -10.63
C SER A 86 21.17 19.45 -10.58
N GLY A 87 20.50 18.45 -11.18
CA GLY A 87 20.96 17.06 -11.18
C GLY A 87 20.47 16.21 -10.01
N GLU A 88 19.69 16.77 -9.09
CA GLU A 88 19.12 16.07 -7.94
C GLU A 88 17.61 15.84 -8.11
N ILE A 89 17.10 14.71 -7.61
CA ILE A 89 15.67 14.40 -7.59
C ILE A 89 15.06 15.10 -6.36
N VAL A 90 14.27 16.16 -6.58
CA VAL A 90 13.70 16.98 -5.51
C VAL A 90 12.19 16.78 -5.45
N PRO A 91 11.60 16.42 -4.29
CA PRO A 91 10.15 16.40 -4.13
C PRO A 91 9.61 17.84 -4.16
N ILE A 92 8.63 18.09 -5.02
CA ILE A 92 8.00 19.43 -5.17
C ILE A 92 6.57 19.48 -4.61
N THR A 93 6.06 18.34 -4.15
CA THR A 93 4.78 18.22 -3.44
C THR A 93 4.94 17.31 -2.24
N ASP A 94 3.99 17.39 -1.31
CA ASP A 94 3.70 16.28 -0.39
C ASP A 94 3.00 15.13 -1.14
N TRP A 95 2.46 14.16 -0.40
CA TRP A 95 1.56 13.16 -0.94
C TRP A 95 0.25 13.82 -1.38
N ILE A 96 -0.07 13.70 -2.66
CA ILE A 96 -1.31 14.19 -3.26
C ILE A 96 -2.15 13.02 -3.72
N GLU A 97 -3.48 13.10 -3.57
CA GLU A 97 -4.38 12.05 -4.02
C GLU A 97 -4.41 11.96 -5.56
N ALA A 98 -4.28 10.75 -6.07
CA ALA A 98 -4.36 10.40 -7.48
C ALA A 98 -5.70 9.69 -7.76
N PRO A 99 -6.55 10.26 -8.63
CA PRO A 99 -7.82 9.64 -8.97
C PRO A 99 -7.61 8.30 -9.70
N VAL A 100 -8.61 7.42 -9.65
CA VAL A 100 -8.64 6.25 -10.55
C VAL A 100 -8.73 6.77 -11.97
N VAL A 101 -7.80 6.35 -12.83
CA VAL A 101 -7.91 6.55 -14.28
C VAL A 101 -8.43 5.24 -14.87
N LYS A 102 -9.64 5.29 -15.41
CA LYS A 102 -10.26 4.18 -16.13
C LYS A 102 -9.88 4.25 -17.59
N TYR A 103 -8.72 3.69 -17.92
CA TYR A 103 -8.18 3.78 -19.26
C TYR A 103 -9.12 3.19 -20.32
N GLU A 104 -9.90 2.18 -19.95
CA GLU A 104 -10.93 1.55 -20.76
C GLU A 104 -12.08 2.46 -21.20
N GLU A 105 -12.26 3.61 -20.54
CA GLU A 105 -13.28 4.61 -20.90
C GLU A 105 -12.78 5.59 -21.98
N PHE A 106 -11.50 5.52 -22.38
CA PHE A 106 -10.96 6.37 -23.45
C PHE A 106 -11.00 5.68 -24.81
N ASP A 107 -11.47 6.40 -25.83
CA ASP A 107 -11.61 5.88 -27.21
C ASP A 107 -10.33 5.28 -27.80
N TRP A 108 -9.16 5.77 -27.37
CA TRP A 108 -7.85 5.33 -27.87
C TRP A 108 -7.31 4.07 -27.18
N PHE A 109 -7.88 3.64 -26.07
CA PHE A 109 -7.36 2.51 -25.29
C PHE A 109 -7.75 1.17 -25.91
N GLY A 110 -6.77 0.32 -26.20
CA GLY A 110 -6.98 -1.02 -26.77
C GLY A 110 -7.15 -1.07 -28.29
N GLN A 111 -6.85 0.03 -29.00
CA GLN A 111 -6.66 0.05 -30.46
C GLN A 111 -5.31 -0.51 -30.89
#